data_AF-A0A2G9N769-F1
#
_entry.id   AF-A0A2G9N769-F1
#
_cell.length_a   1.000
_cell.length_b   1.000
_cell.length_c   1.000
_cell.angle_alpha   90.00
_cell.angle_beta   90.00
_cell.angle_gamma   90.00
#
_symmetry.space_group_name_H-M   'P 1'
#
loop_
_entity.id
_entity.type
_entity.pdbx_description
1 polymer ?
#
loop_
_entity_poly.entity_id
_entity_poly.type
_entity_poly.pdbx_seq_one_letter_code
_entity_poly.pdbx_strand_id
1 'polypeptide(L)' 'MDLSSLMAKLKEFIVECRRVLMVTKKPNVAEFKTIVKVSGLGIGIIGLVGFIIFFLKEILF' A
#
# COMPACT_ATOMS: atom_id res chain seq x y z
N MET A 1 -4.72 -35.66 -2.93
CA MET A 1 -5.29 -34.38 -3.36
C MET A 1 -4.95 -34.21 -4.83
N ASP A 2 -5.92 -34.41 -5.71
CA ASP A 2 -5.70 -34.34 -7.15
C ASP A 2 -5.35 -32.91 -7.59
N LEU A 3 -4.28 -32.77 -8.37
CA LEU A 3 -3.79 -31.49 -8.89
C LEU A 3 -4.88 -30.73 -9.68
N SER A 4 -5.76 -31.48 -10.34
CA SER A 4 -6.94 -30.97 -11.06
C SER A 4 -7.94 -30.26 -10.13
N SER A 5 -8.17 -30.79 -8.93
CA SER A 5 -9.06 -30.19 -7.93
C SER A 5 -8.48 -28.90 -7.33
N LEU A 6 -7.14 -28.78 -7.26
CA LEU A 6 -6.47 -27.58 -6.81
C LEU A 6 -6.58 -26.46 -7.85
N MET A 7 -6.40 -26.79 -9.13
CA MET A 7 -6.51 -25.85 -10.23
C MET A 7 -7.95 -25.30 -10.39
N ALA A 8 -8.95 -26.17 -10.19
CA ALA A 8 -10.36 -25.76 -10.16
C ALA A 8 -10.66 -24.76 -9.02
N LYS A 9 -10.20 -25.07 -7.79
CA LYS A 9 -10.37 -24.19 -6.62
C LYS A 9 -9.68 -22.83 -6.77
N LEU A 10 -8.47 -22.80 -7.35
CA LEU A 10 -7.77 -21.54 -7.62
C LEU A 10 -8.50 -20.68 -8.66
N LYS A 11 -9.07 -21.31 -9.70
CA LYS A 11 -9.86 -20.60 -10.71
C LYS A 11 -11.12 -19.98 -10.09
N GLU A 12 -11.82 -20.71 -9.24
CA GLU A 12 -12.97 -20.19 -8.50
C GLU A 12 -12.57 -19.04 -7.57
N PHE A 13 -11.47 -19.17 -6.83
CA PHE A 13 -10.96 -18.12 -5.95
C PHE A 13 -10.64 -16.83 -6.71
N ILE A 14 -9.98 -16.92 -7.87
CA ILE A 14 -9.67 -15.74 -8.70
C ILE A 14 -10.95 -15.04 -9.18
N VAL A 15 -12.00 -15.81 -9.52
CA VAL A 15 -13.30 -15.26 -9.93
C VAL A 15 -13.97 -14.51 -8.77
N GLU A 16 -13.95 -15.08 -7.56
CA GLU A 16 -14.49 -14.40 -6.37
C GLU A 16 -13.68 -13.15 -6.02
N CYS A 17 -12.34 -13.18 -6.08
CA CYS A 17 -11.50 -12.00 -5.91
C CYS A 17 -11.85 -10.90 -6.92
N ARG A 18 -12.11 -11.25 -8.18
CA ARG A 18 -12.51 -10.30 -9.22
C ARG A 18 -13.84 -9.62 -8.87
N ARG A 19 -14.81 -10.35 -8.32
CA ARG A 19 -16.09 -9.78 -7.87
C ARG A 19 -15.87 -8.76 -6.75
N VAL A 20 -15.05 -9.08 -5.76
CA VAL A 20 -14.72 -8.16 -4.66
C VAL A 20 -14.08 -6.87 -5.19
N LEU A 21 -13.13 -6.98 -6.11
CA LEU A 21 -12.49 -5.81 -6.74
C LEU A 21 -13.46 -4.95 -7.58
N MET A 22 -14.58 -5.52 -8.03
CA MET A 22 -15.60 -4.79 -8.80
C MET A 22 -16.59 -4.04 -7.89
N VAL A 23 -16.75 -4.49 -6.64
CA VAL A 23 -17.60 -3.84 -5.63
C VAL A 23 -16.88 -2.68 -4.93
N THR A 24 -15.54 -2.67 -4.92
CA THR A 24 -14.79 -1.57 -4.30
C THR A 24 -14.95 -0.25 -5.07
N LYS A 25 -15.19 0.84 -4.33
CA LYS A 25 -15.30 2.18 -4.91
C LYS A 25 -13.93 2.66 -5.37
N LYS A 26 -13.77 2.93 -6.66
CA LYS A 26 -12.56 3.58 -7.19
C LYS A 26 -12.45 4.99 -6.59
N PRO A 27 -11.29 5.38 -6.03
CA PRO A 27 -11.14 6.67 -5.36
C PRO A 27 -11.35 7.82 -6.33
N ASN A 28 -12.01 8.89 -5.87
CA ASN A 28 -12.13 10.12 -6.64
C ASN A 28 -10.80 10.90 -6.61
N VAL A 29 -10.52 11.71 -7.63
CA VAL A 29 -9.29 12.51 -7.74
C VAL A 29 -9.11 13.45 -6.55
N ALA A 30 -10.21 13.97 -5.99
CA ALA A 30 -10.17 14.79 -4.77
C ALA A 30 -9.75 13.99 -3.53
N GLU A 31 -10.37 12.84 -3.29
CA GLU A 31 -10.04 11.93 -2.18
C GLU A 31 -8.57 11.48 -2.27
N PHE A 32 -8.12 11.09 -3.46
CA PHE A 32 -6.74 10.70 -3.72
C PHE A 32 -5.75 11.81 -3.40
N LYS A 33 -6.00 13.04 -3.86
CA LYS A 33 -5.13 14.18 -3.57
C LYS A 33 -5.04 14.48 -2.08
N THR A 34 -6.14 14.37 -1.34
CA THR A 34 -6.13 14.57 0.12
C THR A 34 -5.29 13.52 0.82
N ILE A 35 -5.48 12.24 0.48
CA ILE A 35 -4.70 11.14 1.05
C ILE A 35 -3.21 11.32 0.76
N VAL A 36 -2.84 11.57 -0.51
CA VAL A 36 -1.44 11.75 -0.90
C VAL A 36 -0.78 12.92 -0.17
N LYS A 37 -1.48 14.05 0.00
CA LYS A 37 -0.95 15.21 0.73
C LYS A 37 -0.68 14.89 2.20
N VAL A 38 -1.64 14.24 2.87
CA VAL A 38 -1.53 13.91 4.29
C VAL A 38 -0.46 12.83 4.51
N SER A 39 -0.45 11.78 3.71
CA SER A 39 0.59 10.74 3.75
C SER A 39 1.97 11.30 3.42
N GLY A 40 2.08 12.16 2.42
CA GLY A 40 3.34 12.82 2.05
C GLY A 40 3.89 13.70 3.16
N LEU A 41 3.03 14.45 3.87
CA LEU A 41 3.41 15.21 5.06
C LEU A 41 3.95 14.28 6.18
N GLY A 42 3.27 13.17 6.45
CA GLY A 42 3.71 12.20 7.46
C GLY A 42 5.08 11.60 7.14
N ILE A 43 5.28 11.13 5.91
CA ILE A 43 6.56 10.60 5.43
C ILE A 43 7.65 11.67 5.51
N GLY A 44 7.34 12.90 5.11
CA GLY A 44 8.26 14.03 5.18
C GLY A 44 8.75 14.30 6.60
N ILE A 45 7.84 14.35 7.58
CA ILE A 45 8.20 14.60 8.99
C ILE A 45 9.06 13.46 9.54
N ILE A 46 8.63 12.21 9.35
CA ILE A 46 9.36 11.04 9.87
C ILE A 46 10.76 10.95 9.22
N GLY A 47 10.83 11.15 7.90
CA GLY A 47 12.09 11.15 7.16
C GLY A 47 13.03 12.27 7.61
N LEU A 48 12.49 13.46 7.89
CA LEU A 48 13.28 14.60 8.37
C LEU A 48 13.83 14.36 9.78
N VAL A 49 13.03 13.77 10.67
CA VAL A 49 13.48 13.40 12.03
C VAL A 49 14.60 12.35 11.96
N GLY A 50 14.42 11.29 11.15
CA GLY A 50 15.45 10.28 10.94
C GLY A 50 16.72 10.88 10.31
N PHE A 51 16.56 11.79 9.36
CA PHE A 51 17.65 12.51 8.72
C PHE A 51 18.44 13.35 9.72
N ILE A 52 17.77 14.11 10.59
CA ILE A 52 18.44 14.92 11.62
C ILE A 52 19.27 14.05 12.57
N ILE A 53 18.72 12.92 13.02
CA ILE A 53 19.46 11.99 13.90
C ILE A 53 20.71 11.45 13.21
N PHE A 54 20.59 11.04 11.94
CA PHE A 54 21.72 10.54 11.17
C PHE A 54 22.75 11.64 10.89
N PHE A 55 22.30 12.84 10.52
CA PHE A 55 23.14 13.98 10.22
C PHE A 55 23.96 14.44 11.44
N LEU A 56 23.33 14.46 12.62
CA LEU A 56 24.03 14.76 13.88
C LEU A 56 25.06 13.69 14.22
N LYS A 57 24.77 12.41 13.95
CA LYS A 57 25.74 11.33 14.15
C LYS A 57 26.96 11.51 13.23
N GLU A 58 26.76 11.80 11.96
CA GLU A 58 27.83 11.97 10.96
C GLU A 58 28.73 13.19 11.25
N ILE A 59 28.18 14.26 11.83
CA ILE A 59 28.97 15.45 12.18
C ILE A 59 29.76 15.25 13.48
N LEU A 60 29.20 14.53 14.44
CA LEU A 60 29.75 14.41 15.80
C LEU A 60 30.69 13.20 15.97
N PHE A 61 30.69 12.25 15.04
CA PHE A 61 31.56 11.07 15.02
C PHE A 61 32.30 10.97 13.69
#